data_AF-A0A2D6HJC3-F1
#
_entry.id   AF-A0A2D6HJC3-F1
#
_cell.length_a   1.000
_cell.length_b   1.000
_cell.length_c   1.000
_cell.angle_alpha   90.00
_cell.angle_beta   90.00
_cell.angle_gamma   90.00
#
_symmetry.space_group_name_H-M   'P 1'
#
loop_
_entity.id
_entity.type
_entity.pdbx_description
1 polymer ?
#
loop_
_entity_poly.entity_id
_entity_poly.type
_entity_poly.pdbx_seq_one_letter_code
_entity_poly.pdbx_strand_id
1 'polypeptide(L)'
;MLHATNALPGQPGLFFQGDGPVNGGNGLVFGDGLRCCGTNVVRLQVVSSDPNGTALSTDSISSDGGVIPGDTRCYQFWYRDPSGGGVCGAGFNLSNSYKVGWQL
;
A
#
# COMPACT_ATOMS: atom_id res chain seq x y z
N MET A 1 3.18 -8.32 9.72
CA MET A 1 3.19 -6.84 9.77
C MET A 1 3.72 -6.29 8.45
N LEU A 2 3.20 -5.16 8.00
CA LEU A 2 3.68 -4.42 6.83
C LEU A 2 4.44 -3.18 7.29
N HIS A 3 5.49 -2.83 6.55
CA HIS A 3 6.35 -1.70 6.83
C HIS A 3 6.56 -0.91 5.55
N ALA A 4 6.17 0.36 5.56
CA ALA A 4 6.45 1.33 4.50
C ALA A 4 7.38 2.42 5.04
N THR A 5 8.37 2.81 4.25
CA THR A 5 9.35 3.85 4.58
C THR A 5 9.37 4.93 3.49
N ASN A 6 9.94 6.10 3.81
CA ASN A 6 10.03 7.25 2.91
C ASN A 6 8.68 7.82 2.46
N ALA A 7 7.61 7.60 3.24
CA ALA A 7 6.39 8.36 3.08
C ALA A 7 6.55 9.77 3.69
N LEU A 8 5.62 10.68 3.40
CA LEU A 8 5.67 12.02 4.00
C LEU A 8 5.42 11.94 5.52
N PRO A 9 6.27 12.52 6.38
CA PRO A 9 6.09 12.46 7.83
C PRO A 9 4.75 13.00 8.31
N GLY A 10 4.14 12.31 9.29
CA GLY A 10 2.88 12.71 9.91
C GLY A 10 1.64 12.60 9.02
N GLN A 11 1.77 12.09 7.79
CA GLN A 11 0.64 11.95 6.89
C GLN A 11 -0.08 10.63 7.07
N PRO A 12 -1.42 10.61 6.94
CA PRO A 12 -2.18 9.37 6.95
C PRO A 12 -1.96 8.60 5.66
N GLY A 13 -1.91 7.28 5.78
CA GLY A 13 -1.88 6.34 4.68
C GLY A 13 -2.70 5.09 4.97
N LEU A 14 -2.81 4.24 3.97
CA LEU A 14 -3.63 3.03 3.95
C LEU A 14 -2.79 1.88 3.41
N PHE A 15 -2.59 0.86 4.23
CA PHE A 15 -2.20 -0.45 3.75
C PHE A 15 -3.41 -1.12 3.11
N PHE A 16 -3.21 -1.65 1.92
CA PHE A 16 -4.21 -2.45 1.23
C PHE A 16 -3.55 -3.64 0.56
N GLN A 17 -4.38 -4.64 0.26
CA GLN A 17 -4.00 -5.78 -0.54
C GLN A 17 -4.87 -5.89 -1.79
N GLY A 18 -4.39 -6.64 -2.77
CA GLY A 18 -5.15 -7.17 -3.88
C GLY A 18 -4.70 -8.58 -4.23
N ASP A 19 -5.43 -9.20 -5.13
CA ASP A 19 -5.17 -10.59 -5.56
C ASP A 19 -3.92 -10.71 -6.43
N GLY A 20 -3.49 -9.63 -7.08
CA GLY A 20 -2.33 -9.69 -7.95
C GLY A 20 -1.85 -8.35 -8.47
N PRO A 21 -0.76 -8.38 -9.27
CA PRO A 21 -0.25 -7.19 -9.91
C PRO A 21 -1.18 -6.71 -11.03
N VAL A 22 -1.34 -5.39 -11.15
CA VAL A 22 -2.08 -4.77 -12.26
C VAL A 22 -1.16 -4.61 -13.46
N ASN A 23 -1.70 -4.79 -14.66
CA ASN A 23 -0.99 -4.58 -15.93
C ASN A 23 0.34 -5.38 -16.02
N GLY A 24 0.33 -6.62 -15.54
CA GLY A 24 1.52 -7.49 -15.52
C GLY A 24 2.64 -7.02 -14.58
N GLY A 25 2.35 -6.10 -13.66
CA GLY A 25 3.34 -5.51 -12.74
C GLY A 25 3.81 -4.12 -13.14
N ASN A 26 3.43 -3.63 -14.33
CA ASN A 26 3.72 -2.27 -14.76
C ASN A 26 2.90 -1.21 -14.01
N GLY A 27 1.84 -1.65 -13.31
CA GLY A 27 0.93 -0.76 -12.59
C GLY A 27 0.08 0.11 -13.51
N LEU A 28 -0.76 0.93 -12.90
CA LEU A 28 -1.56 1.97 -13.56
C LEU A 28 -1.35 3.29 -12.82
N VAL A 29 -1.30 4.39 -13.57
CA VAL A 29 -1.21 5.74 -12.99
C VAL A 29 -2.39 5.98 -12.06
N PHE A 30 -2.08 6.33 -10.81
CA PHE A 30 -3.07 6.61 -9.79
C PHE A 30 -2.51 7.65 -8.82
N GLY A 31 -3.00 8.89 -8.94
CA GLY A 31 -2.40 10.03 -8.27
C GLY A 31 -1.01 10.35 -8.83
N ASP A 32 -0.07 10.66 -7.94
CA ASP A 32 1.31 11.00 -8.31
C ASP A 32 2.22 9.78 -8.51
N GLY A 33 1.66 8.56 -8.46
CA GLY A 33 2.39 7.32 -8.59
C GLY A 33 1.62 6.22 -9.32
N LEU A 34 2.03 4.98 -9.07
CA LEU A 34 1.50 3.79 -9.73
C LEU A 34 0.80 2.88 -8.73
N ARG A 35 -0.44 2.52 -9.04
CA ARG A 35 -1.12 1.42 -8.38
C ARG A 35 -0.70 0.11 -9.03
N CYS A 36 0.09 -0.66 -8.31
CA CYS A 36 0.65 -1.92 -8.77
C CYS A 36 -0.13 -3.12 -8.23
N CYS A 37 -0.76 -3.01 -7.06
CA CYS A 37 -1.66 -4.06 -6.53
C CYS A 37 -3.13 -3.76 -6.86
N GLY A 38 -3.84 -4.77 -7.35
CA GLY A 38 -5.24 -4.63 -7.73
C GLY A 38 -6.00 -5.95 -7.77
N THR A 39 -7.26 -5.87 -8.22
CA THR A 39 -8.26 -6.95 -8.20
C THR A 39 -8.66 -7.35 -6.77
N ASN A 40 -9.97 -7.39 -6.48
CA ASN A 40 -10.54 -7.65 -5.15
C ASN A 40 -9.79 -6.96 -4.00
N VAL A 41 -9.70 -5.63 -4.09
CA VAL A 41 -8.86 -4.87 -3.17
C VAL A 41 -9.51 -4.77 -1.80
N VAL A 42 -8.74 -5.19 -0.78
CA VAL A 42 -9.13 -5.13 0.63
C VAL A 42 -8.29 -4.07 1.33
N ARG A 43 -8.97 -3.19 2.08
CA ARG A 43 -8.35 -2.16 2.91
C ARG A 43 -7.99 -2.81 4.24
N LEU A 44 -6.71 -2.84 4.59
CA LEU A 44 -6.22 -3.50 5.80
C LEU A 44 -6.26 -2.54 6.99
N GLN A 45 -5.45 -1.49 6.92
CA GLN A 45 -5.29 -0.59 8.05
C GLN A 45 -4.91 0.81 7.58
N VAL A 46 -5.51 1.82 8.20
CA VAL A 46 -5.09 3.22 8.08
C VAL A 46 -4.05 3.51 9.15
N VAL A 47 -2.88 3.99 8.74
CA VAL A 47 -1.76 4.30 9.64
C VAL A 47 -1.17 5.64 9.23
N SER A 48 -0.86 6.49 10.22
CA SER A 48 -0.10 7.71 9.97
C SER A 48 1.40 7.43 10.04
N SER A 49 2.15 7.97 9.09
CA SER A 49 3.60 7.89 9.09
C SER A 49 4.19 8.63 10.29
N ASP A 50 5.24 8.08 10.89
CA ASP A 50 6.00 8.70 11.97
C ASP A 50 6.82 9.91 11.47
N PRO A 51 7.54 10.62 12.35
CA PRO A 51 8.40 11.75 11.96
C PRO A 51 9.52 11.40 10.96
N ASN A 52 9.88 10.12 10.82
CA ASN A 52 10.87 9.64 9.86
C ASN A 52 10.24 9.19 8.53
N GLY A 53 8.91 9.30 8.38
CA GLY A 53 8.21 8.84 7.18
C GLY A 53 7.94 7.34 7.17
N THR A 54 7.99 6.69 8.32
CA THR A 54 7.75 5.25 8.48
C THR A 54 6.32 4.98 8.92
N ALA A 55 5.63 4.06 8.23
CA ALA A 55 4.34 3.53 8.63
C ALA A 55 4.42 2.02 8.88
N LEU A 56 3.84 1.58 9.99
CA LEU A 56 3.86 0.18 10.43
C LEU A 56 2.43 -0.31 10.66
N SER A 57 2.08 -1.44 10.06
CA SER A 57 0.82 -2.09 10.39
C SER A 57 0.92 -2.79 11.75
N THR A 58 -0.08 -2.59 12.59
CA THR A 58 -0.23 -3.30 13.87
C THR A 58 -1.23 -4.42 13.81
N ASP A 59 -2.15 -4.36 12.85
CA ASP A 59 -3.25 -5.31 12.75
C ASP A 59 -2.82 -6.60 12.03
N SER A 60 -3.63 -7.65 12.23
CA SER A 60 -3.36 -8.97 11.67
C SER A 60 -3.69 -8.96 10.18
N ILE A 61 -2.69 -8.67 9.36
CA ILE A 61 -2.84 -8.64 7.90
C ILE A 61 -3.39 -9.96 7.32
N SER A 62 -3.17 -11.08 8.01
CA SER A 62 -3.69 -12.36 7.57
C SER A 62 -5.19 -12.51 7.83
N SER A 63 -5.63 -12.10 9.02
CA SER A 63 -7.03 -12.14 9.42
C SER A 63 -7.86 -11.08 8.67
N ASP A 64 -7.41 -9.83 8.67
CA ASP A 64 -8.11 -8.72 8.02
C ASP A 64 -8.10 -8.84 6.51
N GLY A 65 -7.04 -9.46 5.99
CA GLY A 65 -6.87 -9.78 4.59
C GLY A 65 -7.63 -11.01 4.11
N GLY A 66 -8.22 -11.78 5.02
CA GLY A 66 -8.93 -13.02 4.70
C GLY A 66 -8.07 -14.03 3.93
N VAL A 67 -6.75 -14.05 4.15
CA VAL A 67 -5.85 -14.94 3.42
C VAL A 67 -5.87 -16.33 3.99
N ILE A 68 -5.91 -17.30 3.07
CA ILE A 68 -5.79 -18.72 3.37
C ILE A 68 -4.46 -19.26 2.83
N PRO A 69 -3.94 -20.37 3.39
CA PRO A 69 -2.75 -21.01 2.85
C PRO A 69 -2.93 -21.37 1.36
N GLY A 70 -1.91 -21.07 0.56
CA GLY A 70 -1.94 -21.21 -0.91
C GLY A 70 -2.23 -19.90 -1.63
N ASP A 71 -2.77 -18.89 -0.95
CA ASP A 71 -3.00 -17.58 -1.55
C ASP A 71 -1.70 -16.86 -1.90
N THR A 72 -1.71 -16.13 -3.01
CA THR A 72 -0.72 -15.10 -3.28
C THR A 72 -1.41 -13.75 -3.25
N ARG A 73 -0.97 -12.84 -2.38
CA ARG A 73 -1.52 -11.48 -2.29
C ARG A 73 -0.46 -10.44 -2.60
N CYS A 74 -0.90 -9.34 -3.18
CA CYS A 74 -0.10 -8.16 -3.46
C CYS A 74 -0.47 -7.07 -2.45
N TYR A 75 0.52 -6.53 -1.73
CA TYR A 75 0.36 -5.47 -0.74
C TYR A 75 1.00 -4.18 -1.23
N GLN A 76 0.34 -3.06 -0.95
CA GLN A 76 0.87 -1.73 -1.29
C GLN A 76 0.37 -0.71 -0.25
N PHE A 77 1.15 0.35 -0.06
CA PHE A 77 0.81 1.44 0.84
C PHE A 77 0.45 2.67 0.02
N TRP A 78 -0.75 3.19 0.21
CA TRP A 78 -1.18 4.48 -0.31
C TRP A 78 -0.99 5.52 0.79
N TYR A 79 -0.44 6.70 0.48
CA TYR A 79 -0.23 7.73 1.49
C TYR A 79 -0.55 9.12 0.95
N ARG A 80 -0.97 10.01 1.86
CA ARG A 80 -1.15 11.42 1.54
C ARG A 80 0.21 12.06 1.29
N ASP A 81 0.27 12.82 0.21
CA ASP A 81 1.45 13.56 -0.18
C ASP A 81 1.04 14.92 -0.76
N PRO A 82 0.46 15.82 0.05
CA PRO A 82 -0.01 17.12 -0.42
C PRO A 82 1.11 17.99 -1.01
N SER A 83 2.38 17.67 -0.73
CA SER A 83 3.56 18.36 -1.25
C SER A 83 4.22 17.66 -2.44
N GLY A 84 3.90 16.39 -2.70
CA GLY A 84 4.67 15.47 -3.55
C GLY A 84 4.75 15.75 -5.04
N GLY A 85 3.88 16.63 -5.54
CA GLY A 85 3.88 17.06 -6.95
C GLY A 85 3.85 18.59 -7.12
N GLY A 86 4.11 19.34 -6.04
CA GLY A 86 3.90 20.79 -6.02
C GLY A 86 2.45 21.18 -6.31
N VAL A 87 2.24 22.33 -6.94
CA VAL A 87 0.90 22.91 -7.21
C VAL A 87 0.05 22.03 -8.15
N CYS A 88 0.68 21.12 -8.90
CA CYS A 88 0.03 20.27 -9.90
C CYS A 88 -0.11 18.80 -9.47
N GLY A 89 0.36 18.43 -8.28
CA GLY A 89 0.27 17.06 -7.78
C GLY A 89 -1.17 16.68 -7.43
N ALA A 90 -1.47 15.39 -7.52
CA ALA A 90 -2.74 14.80 -7.08
C ALA A 90 -2.88 14.77 -5.55
N GLY A 91 -1.79 14.98 -4.81
CA GLY A 91 -1.79 15.12 -3.35
C GLY A 91 -1.72 13.79 -2.60
N PHE A 92 -1.42 12.70 -3.32
CA PHE A 92 -1.20 11.37 -2.77
C PHE A 92 -0.33 10.54 -3.71
N ASN A 93 0.38 9.58 -3.13
CA ASN A 93 1.27 8.68 -3.85
C ASN A 93 1.17 7.25 -3.27
N LEU A 94 1.87 6.31 -3.89
CA LEU A 94 1.88 4.90 -3.52
C LEU A 94 3.30 4.37 -3.41
N SER A 95 3.51 3.46 -2.48
CA SER A 95 4.77 2.70 -2.37
C SER A 95 4.93 1.72 -3.53
N ASN A 96 6.09 1.07 -3.63
CA ASN A 96 6.22 -0.15 -4.43
C ASN A 96 5.24 -1.23 -3.94
N SER A 97 4.83 -2.12 -4.84
CA SER A 97 4.08 -3.33 -4.48
C SER A 97 4.98 -4.42 -3.93
N TYR A 98 4.46 -5.18 -2.99
CA TYR A 98 5.11 -6.36 -2.43
C TYR A 98 4.21 -7.59 -2.52
N LYS A 99 4.70 -8.68 -3.10
CA LYS A 99 3.92 -9.91 -3.30
C LYS A 99 4.34 -10.97 -2.28
N VAL A 100 3.36 -11.58 -1.62
CA VAL A 100 3.58 -12.62 -0.61
C VAL A 100 2.75 -13.84 -0.95
N GLY A 101 3.41 -15.00 -0.98
CA GLY A 101 2.73 -16.30 -0.97
C GLY A 101 2.50 -16.74 0.48
N TRP A 102 1.26 -17.02 0.82
CA TRP A 102 0.85 -17.47 2.15
C TRP A 102 0.95 -18.97 2.24
N GLN A 103 1.69 -19.47 3.23
CA GLN A 103 1.93 -20.88 3.48
C GLN A 103 1.64 -21.17 4.96
N LEU A 104 1.42 -22.45 5.28
CA LEU A 104 1.24 -22.93 6.66
C LEU A 104 2.56 -22.91 7.44
#